data_AF-A0A455U0L1-F1
#
_entry.id   AF-A0A455U0L1-F1
#
_cell.length_a   1.000
_cell.length_b   1.000
_cell.length_c   1.000
_cell.angle_alpha   90.00
_cell.angle_beta   90.00
_cell.angle_gamma   90.00
#
_symmetry.space_group_name_H-M   'P 1'
#
loop_
_entity.id
_entity.type
_entity.pdbx_description
1 polymer ?
#
loop_
_entity_poly.entity_id
_entity_poly.type
_entity_poly.pdbx_seq_one_letter_code
_entity_poly.pdbx_strand_id
1 'polypeptide(L)' 'MLDVLAQRQAGEANLVALMLESHLFEGKQPLKPGALRYGVSVTDACVGWETTEHLLKTAAERLS' A
#
# COMPACT_ATOMS: atom_id res chain seq x y z
N MET A 1 4.01 4.92 -5.42
CA MET A 1 3.80 3.70 -6.25
C MET A 1 3.68 4.02 -7.73
N LEU A 2 2.75 4.90 -8.14
CA LEU A 2 2.56 5.22 -9.57
C LEU A 2 3.84 5.71 -10.24
N ASP A 3 4.66 6.52 -9.55
CA ASP A 3 5.95 6.97 -10.08
C ASP A 3 6.97 5.83 -10.25
N VAL A 4 6.95 4.83 -9.36
CA VAL A 4 7.81 3.65 -9.46
C VAL A 4 7.38 2.79 -10.65
N LEU A 5 6.08 2.64 -10.88
CA LEU A 5 5.56 1.97 -12.08
C LEU A 5 5.95 2.72 -13.35
N ALA A 6 5.86 4.06 -13.36
CA ALA A 6 6.25 4.88 -14.50
C ALA A 6 7.75 4.74 -14.81
N GLN A 7 8.62 4.74 -13.79
CA GLN A 7 10.05 4.47 -13.96
C GLN A 7 10.30 3.08 -14.54
N ARG A 8 9.58 2.06 -14.04
CA ARG A 8 9.73 0.69 -14.52
C ARG A 8 9.28 0.52 -15.98
N GLN A 9 8.20 1.21 -16.38
CA GLN A 9 7.72 1.27 -17.76
C GLN A 9 8.67 2.06 -18.68
N ALA A 10 9.37 3.06 -18.15
CA ALA A 10 10.40 3.81 -18.87
C ALA A 10 11.71 3.03 -19.09
N GLY A 11 11.76 1.76 -18.67
CA GLY A 11 12.89 0.86 -18.92
C GLY A 11 13.89 0.71 -17.77
N GLU A 12 13.61 1.28 -16.59
CA GLU A 12 14.49 1.13 -15.42
C GLU A 12 14.43 -0.31 -14.88
N ALA A 13 15.35 -1.17 -15.35
CA ALA A 13 15.35 -2.59 -15.06
C ALA A 13 15.83 -2.94 -13.64
N ASN A 14 16.55 -2.03 -12.95
CA ASN A 14 17.06 -2.30 -11.60
C ASN A 14 15.97 -2.14 -10.52
N LEU A 15 14.84 -1.51 -10.85
CA LEU A 15 13.66 -1.46 -9.97
C LEU A 15 12.91 -2.80 -10.04
N VAL A 16 13.26 -3.70 -9.13
CA VAL A 16 12.74 -5.08 -9.12
C VAL A 16 11.54 -5.27 -8.18
N ALA A 17 11.35 -4.39 -7.19
CA ALA A 17 10.29 -4.50 -6.20
C ALA A 17 9.98 -3.16 -5.53
N LEU A 18 8.81 -3.08 -4.89
CA LEU A 18 8.42 -2.04 -3.96
C LEU A 18 7.66 -2.66 -2.79
N MET A 19 7.60 -1.94 -1.67
CA MET A 19 6.85 -2.34 -0.48
C MET A 19 5.71 -1.36 -0.24
N LEU A 20 4.56 -1.86 0.22
CA LEU A 20 3.40 -1.07 0.62
C LEU A 20 2.97 -1.47 2.03
N GLU A 21 2.76 -0.49 2.89
CA GLU A 21 2.11 -0.70 4.19
C GLU A 21 0.60 -0.50 4.03
N SER A 22 -0.13 -1.60 4.13
CA SER A 22 -1.58 -1.63 4.01
C SER A 22 -2.23 -2.32 5.19
N HIS A 23 -3.50 -1.98 5.42
CA HIS A 23 -4.35 -2.65 6.38
C HIS A 23 -5.80 -2.58 5.87
N LEU A 24 -6.73 -3.24 6.57
CA LEU A 24 -8.15 -3.22 6.19
C LEU A 24 -8.69 -1.79 6.09
N PHE A 25 -8.38 -0.93 7.06
CA PHE A 25 -8.77 0.47 7.09
C PHE A 25 -7.54 1.38 7.19
N GLU A 26 -7.67 2.58 6.62
CA GLU A 26 -6.57 3.53 6.51
C GLU A 26 -6.15 4.17 7.84
N GLY A 27 -4.94 4.73 7.82
CA GLY A 27 -4.37 5.51 8.91
C GLY A 27 -3.76 4.65 10.01
N LYS A 28 -3.73 5.22 11.21
CA LYS A 28 -3.24 4.57 12.42
C LYS A 28 -4.08 4.95 13.65
N GLN A 29 -3.86 4.22 14.73
CA GLN A 29 -4.45 4.48 16.04
C GLN A 29 -3.44 4.25 17.16
N PRO A 30 -3.62 4.89 18.33
CA PRO A 30 -2.80 4.59 19.50
C PRO A 30 -3.11 3.19 20.06
N LEU A 31 -2.10 2.52 20.62
CA LEU A 31 -2.28 1.25 21.31
C LEU A 31 -3.00 1.47 22.65
N LYS A 32 -4.33 1.38 22.64
CA LYS A 32 -5.19 1.52 23.81
C LYS A 32 -6.01 0.24 24.05
N PRO A 33 -5.64 -0.59 25.05
CA PRO A 33 -6.38 -1.80 25.39
C PRO A 33 -7.88 -1.52 25.59
N GLY A 34 -8.75 -2.38 25.04
CA GLY A 34 -10.21 -2.26 25.14
C GLY A 34 -10.85 -1.18 24.26
N ALA A 35 -10.08 -0.40 23.51
CA ALA A 35 -10.59 0.65 22.62
C ALA A 35 -9.94 0.64 21.23
N LEU A 36 -9.46 -0.53 20.79
CA LEU A 36 -8.88 -0.69 19.47
C LEU A 36 -9.97 -0.81 18.41
N ARG A 37 -9.87 0.00 17.36
CA ARG A 37 -10.64 -0.17 16.13
C ARG A 37 -10.05 -1.36 15.37
N TYR A 38 -10.86 -2.37 15.12
CA TYR A 38 -10.44 -3.50 14.29
C TYR A 38 -9.97 -3.01 12.92
N GLY A 39 -8.91 -3.61 12.39
CA GLY A 39 -8.49 -3.31 11.02
C GLY A 39 -7.72 -2.00 10.84
N VAL A 40 -7.31 -1.30 11.89
CA VAL A 40 -6.47 -0.07 11.82
C VAL A 40 -5.12 -0.31 12.49
N SER A 41 -4.02 0.08 11.83
CA SER A 41 -2.65 -0.10 12.36
C SER A 41 -2.44 0.61 13.70
N VAL A 42 -1.72 -0.04 14.63
CA VAL A 42 -1.30 0.55 15.92
C VAL A 42 0.12 1.14 15.88
N THR A 43 0.78 1.08 14.72
CA THR A 43 2.16 1.53 14.51
C THR A 43 2.19 2.66 13.48
N ASP A 44 2.62 2.36 12.26
CA ASP A 44 2.66 3.32 11.16
C ASP A 44 1.32 3.38 10.42
N ALA A 45 1.09 4.50 9.72
CA ALA A 45 -0.16 4.74 9.03
C ALA A 45 -0.20 3.93 7.73
N CYS A 46 -1.20 3.05 7.60
CA CYS A 46 -1.37 2.22 6.42
C CYS A 46 -2.40 2.82 5.46
N VAL A 47 -2.32 2.46 4.17
CA VAL A 47 -3.45 2.65 3.26
C VAL A 47 -4.52 1.60 3.51
N GLY A 48 -5.78 1.92 3.19
CA GLY A 48 -6.92 1.01 3.31
C GLY A 48 -6.96 -0.07 2.23
N TRP A 49 -7.91 -1.00 2.36
CA TRP A 49 -8.06 -2.12 1.44
C TRP A 49 -8.42 -1.68 0.02
N GLU A 50 -9.34 -0.73 -0.14
CA GLU A 50 -9.78 -0.24 -1.45
C GLU A 50 -8.62 0.38 -2.23
N THR A 51 -7.78 1.17 -1.54
CA THR A 51 -6.58 1.75 -2.14
C THR A 51 -5.56 0.66 -2.49
N THR A 52 -5.38 -0.34 -1.61
CA THR A 52 -4.47 -1.46 -1.84
C THR A 52 -4.86 -2.25 -3.09
N GLU A 53 -6.14 -2.63 -3.19
CA GLU A 53 -6.68 -3.36 -4.33
C GLU A 53 -6.51 -2.56 -5.63
N HIS A 54 -6.87 -1.28 -5.62
CA HIS A 54 -6.73 -0.41 -6.79
C HIS A 54 -5.27 -0.32 -7.26
N LEU A 55 -4.35 -0.13 -6.32
CA LEU A 55 -2.92 -0.02 -6.61
C LEU A 55 -2.36 -1.32 -7.19
N LEU A 56 -2.67 -2.48 -6.60
CA LEU A 56 -2.19 -3.77 -7.08
C LEU A 56 -2.73 -4.11 -8.48
N LYS A 57 -4.04 -3.88 -8.72
CA LYS A 57 -4.64 -4.07 -10.05
C LYS A 57 -4.01 -3.15 -11.09
N THR A 58 -3.81 -1.88 -10.74
CA THR A 58 -3.13 -0.91 -11.62
C THR A 58 -1.71 -1.34 -11.97
N ALA A 59 -0.95 -1.89 -11.01
CA ALA A 59 0.38 -2.42 -11.31
C ALA A 59 0.33 -3.63 -12.24
N ALA A 60 -0.57 -4.57 -11.99
CA ALA A 60 -0.74 -5.75 -12.84
C ALA A 60 -1.10 -5.36 -14.29
N GLU A 61 -2.02 -4.41 -14.48
CA GLU A 61 -2.43 -3.90 -15.80
C GLU A 61 -1.31 -3.15 -16.53
N ARG A 62 -0.41 -2.48 -15.81
CA ARG A 62 0.65 -1.65 -16.40
C ARG A 62 1.95 -2.39 -16.68
N LEU A 63 2.18 -3.51 -15.99
CA LEU A 63 3.41 -4.30 -16.07
C LEU A 63 3.23 -5.64 -16.81
N SER A 64 2.00 -5.96 -17.23
CA SER A 64 1.71 -7.06 -18.16
C SER A 64 2.26 -6.75 -19.56
#